data_AF-A0A351IUV1-F1
#
_entry.id   AF-A0A351IUV1-F1
#
_cell.length_a   1.000
_cell.length_b   1.000
_cell.length_c   1.000
_cell.angle_alpha   90.00
_cell.angle_beta   90.00
_cell.angle_gamma   90.00
#
_symmetry.space_group_name_H-M   'P 1'
#
loop_
_entity.id
_entity.type
_entity.pdbx_description
1 polymer ?
#
loop_
_entity_poly.entity_id
_entity_poly.type
_entity_poly.pdbx_seq_one_letter_code
_entity_poly.pdbx_strand_id
1 'polypeptide(L)'
;MSCLHVRLDSHPLDDPHYRSRCSEVLAETGVLVLEGFFTSEAVAQVVAASAHREDEAYYAASTHNVYLTPPDPGLPGSHPFNRQVASSKGLLADDQIPAGSPLREVYGDGSFRSFLCSVLSTEAIHPYDDDLSSINLHFAADGRELGWHFDNSSFAVTMLLQAPVAGGHFEYVPAV
;
A
#
# COMPACT_ATOMS: atom_id res chain seq x y z
N MET A 1 3.14 9.29 -22.75
CA MET A 1 4.51 8.78 -22.56
C MET A 1 4.39 7.64 -21.58
N SER A 2 5.02 6.50 -21.85
CA SER A 2 5.03 5.35 -20.93
C SER A 2 5.86 5.69 -19.68
N CYS A 3 5.38 5.35 -18.48
CA CYS A 3 6.12 5.53 -17.24
C CYS A 3 7.45 4.75 -17.27
N LEU A 4 8.58 5.45 -17.13
CA LEU A 4 9.92 4.86 -17.21
C LEU A 4 10.29 4.01 -15.98
N HIS A 5 9.54 4.15 -14.89
CA HIS A 5 9.79 3.47 -13.62
C HIS A 5 9.12 2.11 -13.54
N VAL A 6 8.22 1.77 -14.48
CA VAL A 6 7.47 0.51 -14.51
C VAL A 6 8.06 -0.44 -15.56
N ARG A 7 8.19 -1.71 -15.19
CA ARG A 7 8.60 -2.79 -16.10
C ARG A 7 7.47 -3.24 -17.02
N LEU A 8 7.20 -2.45 -18.06
CA LEU A 8 6.10 -2.70 -19.01
C LEU A 8 6.29 -3.94 -19.89
N ASP A 9 7.52 -4.44 -20.02
CA ASP A 9 7.84 -5.73 -20.63
C ASP A 9 7.20 -6.91 -19.88
N SER A 10 7.09 -6.79 -18.56
CA SER A 10 6.54 -7.82 -17.67
C SER A 10 5.13 -7.49 -17.18
N HIS A 11 4.78 -6.19 -17.17
CA HIS A 11 3.49 -5.66 -16.76
C HIS A 11 2.92 -4.75 -17.86
N PRO A 12 2.42 -5.30 -18.99
CA PRO A 12 1.88 -4.51 -20.09
C PRO A 12 0.53 -3.90 -19.67
N LEU A 13 0.58 -2.73 -19.03
CA LEU A 13 -0.57 -2.08 -18.38
C LEU A 13 -1.76 -1.83 -19.31
N ASP A 14 -1.51 -1.69 -20.61
CA ASP A 14 -2.54 -1.42 -21.61
C ASP A 14 -3.05 -2.68 -22.32
N ASP A 15 -2.47 -3.86 -22.05
CA ASP A 15 -2.89 -5.12 -22.63
C ASP A 15 -4.19 -5.64 -21.97
N PRO A 16 -5.28 -5.86 -22.72
CA PRO A 16 -6.55 -6.30 -22.16
C PRO A 16 -6.51 -7.69 -21.51
N HIS A 17 -5.70 -8.61 -22.03
CA HIS A 17 -5.58 -9.96 -21.46
C HIS A 17 -4.85 -9.92 -20.12
N TYR A 18 -3.79 -9.10 -20.03
CA TYR A 18 -3.07 -8.86 -18.79
C TYR A 18 -3.98 -8.23 -17.73
N ARG A 19 -4.78 -7.22 -18.09
CA ARG A 19 -5.78 -6.62 -17.21
C ARG A 19 -6.81 -7.63 -16.71
N SER A 20 -7.40 -8.44 -17.61
CA SER A 20 -8.38 -9.48 -17.24
C SER A 20 -7.81 -10.47 -16.25
N ARG A 21 -6.62 -11.00 -16.54
CA ARG A 21 -5.93 -11.96 -15.67
C ARG A 21 -5.64 -11.37 -14.28
N CYS A 22 -5.19 -10.12 -14.21
CA CYS A 22 -4.94 -9.44 -12.94
C CYS A 22 -6.23 -9.25 -12.13
N SER A 23 -7.32 -8.87 -12.80
CA SER A 23 -8.65 -8.72 -12.20
C SER A 23 -9.17 -10.06 -11.65
N GLU A 24 -9.05 -11.14 -12.43
CA GLU A 24 -9.43 -12.50 -12.04
C GLU A 24 -8.66 -12.98 -10.80
N VAL A 25 -7.33 -12.79 -10.78
CA VAL A 25 -6.49 -13.14 -9.63
C VAL A 25 -6.90 -12.36 -8.38
N LEU A 26 -7.13 -11.05 -8.51
CA LEU A 26 -7.54 -10.23 -7.38
C LEU A 26 -8.92 -10.67 -6.84
N ALA A 27 -9.87 -10.98 -7.74
CA ALA A 27 -11.20 -11.43 -7.36
C ALA A 27 -11.19 -12.81 -6.68
N GLU A 28 -10.33 -13.72 -7.13
CA GLU A 28 -10.22 -15.07 -6.56
C GLU A 28 -9.49 -15.06 -5.21
N THR A 29 -8.42 -14.29 -5.10
CA THR A 29 -7.48 -14.41 -3.97
C THR A 29 -7.52 -13.25 -2.99
N GLY A 30 -8.22 -12.16 -3.31
CA GLY A 30 -8.27 -10.95 -2.48
C GLY A 30 -7.00 -10.09 -2.51
N VAL A 31 -5.92 -10.54 -3.14
CA VAL A 31 -4.66 -9.79 -3.28
C VAL A 31 -4.05 -10.02 -4.67
N LEU A 32 -3.40 -9.01 -5.23
CA LEU A 32 -2.64 -9.14 -6.47
C LEU A 32 -1.18 -8.77 -6.23
N VAL A 33 -0.28 -9.74 -6.39
CA VAL A 33 1.16 -9.49 -6.30
C VAL A 33 1.73 -9.25 -7.69
N LEU A 34 2.30 -8.06 -7.89
CA LEU A 34 2.97 -7.66 -9.12
C LEU A 34 4.50 -7.68 -8.90
N GLU A 35 5.09 -8.86 -9.05
CA GLU A 35 6.52 -9.04 -8.78
C GLU A 35 7.40 -8.24 -9.75
N GLY A 36 8.26 -7.39 -9.18
CA GLY A 36 9.18 -6.57 -9.98
C GLY A 36 8.47 -5.51 -10.81
N PHE A 37 7.36 -4.96 -10.28
CA PHE A 37 6.59 -3.91 -10.93
C PHE A 37 7.43 -2.67 -11.28
N PHE A 38 8.21 -2.17 -10.31
CA PHE A 38 9.17 -1.10 -10.57
C PHE A 38 10.48 -1.67 -11.14
N THR A 39 11.16 -0.83 -11.91
CA THR A 39 12.56 -1.08 -12.27
C THR A 39 13.45 -1.05 -11.03
N SER A 40 14.56 -1.79 -11.07
CA SER A 40 15.57 -1.76 -10.01
C SER A 40 16.10 -0.35 -9.75
N GLU A 41 16.23 0.43 -10.80
CA GLU A 41 16.71 1.81 -10.77
C GLU A 41 15.71 2.72 -10.05
N ALA A 42 14.41 2.58 -10.31
CA ALA A 42 13.38 3.35 -9.62
C ALA A 42 13.35 3.01 -8.12
N VAL A 43 13.40 1.72 -7.76
CA VAL A 43 13.49 1.31 -6.34
C VAL A 43 14.75 1.89 -5.69
N ALA A 44 15.91 1.78 -6.34
CA ALA A 44 17.17 2.30 -5.80
C ALA A 44 17.14 3.81 -5.59
N GLN A 45 16.54 4.57 -6.51
CA GLN A 45 16.35 6.02 -6.38
C GLN A 45 15.48 6.36 -5.18
N VAL A 46 14.34 5.68 -5.01
CA VAL A 46 13.43 5.92 -3.89
C VAL A 46 14.13 5.60 -2.57
N VAL A 47 14.81 4.45 -2.48
CA VAL A 47 15.54 4.04 -1.27
C VAL A 47 16.66 5.02 -0.93
N ALA A 48 17.49 5.42 -1.90
CA ALA A 48 18.58 6.37 -1.67
C ALA A 48 18.08 7.72 -1.15
N ALA A 49 16.93 8.18 -1.65
CA ALA A 49 16.31 9.44 -1.26
C ALA A 49 15.57 9.40 0.09
N SER A 50 15.29 8.22 0.65
CA SER A 50 14.40 8.09 1.82
C SER A 50 14.98 7.31 2.99
N ALA A 51 15.85 6.33 2.78
CA ALA A 51 16.30 5.42 3.83
C ALA A 51 17.00 6.12 5.02
N HIS A 52 17.65 7.26 4.77
CA HIS A 52 18.34 8.05 5.78
C HIS A 52 17.44 9.05 6.52
N ARG A 53 16.14 9.10 6.17
CA ARG A 53 15.16 10.09 6.67
C ARG A 53 14.17 9.49 7.66
N GLU A 54 14.46 8.32 8.23
CA GLU A 54 13.58 7.69 9.22
C GLU A 54 13.39 8.55 10.47
N ASP A 55 14.39 9.35 10.84
CA ASP A 55 14.32 10.31 11.93
C ASP A 55 13.34 11.46 11.69
N GLU A 56 12.96 11.72 10.44
CA GLU A 56 11.88 12.64 10.06
C GLU A 56 10.48 11.99 10.11
N ALA A 57 10.41 10.65 10.25
CA ALA A 57 9.15 9.93 10.17
C ALA A 57 8.27 10.20 11.39
N TYR A 58 6.98 10.44 11.13
CA TYR A 58 5.99 10.49 12.19
C TYR A 58 5.65 9.07 12.64
N TYR A 59 5.98 8.75 13.89
CA TYR A 59 5.67 7.46 14.50
C TYR A 59 4.37 7.53 15.31
N ALA A 60 3.35 6.84 14.81
CA ALA A 60 2.11 6.59 15.54
C ALA A 60 2.15 5.20 16.18
N ALA A 61 1.80 5.13 17.46
CA ALA A 61 1.56 3.87 18.17
C ALA A 61 0.19 3.91 18.83
N SER A 62 -0.64 2.91 18.55
CA SER A 62 -1.98 2.81 19.10
C SER A 62 -2.41 1.35 19.21
N THR A 63 -3.53 1.13 19.90
CA THR A 63 -4.27 -0.12 19.83
C THR A 63 -5.61 0.12 19.16
N HIS A 64 -6.11 -0.88 18.44
CA HIS A 64 -7.43 -0.83 17.80
C HIS A 64 -8.04 -2.24 17.74
N ASN A 65 -9.35 -2.32 17.48
CA ASN A 65 -9.97 -3.58 17.05
C ASN A 65 -9.77 -3.77 15.54
N VAL A 66 -10.18 -4.93 15.02
CA VAL A 66 -10.03 -5.27 13.59
C VAL A 66 -10.86 -4.38 12.65
N TYR A 67 -11.83 -3.62 13.17
CA TYR A 67 -12.72 -2.76 12.39
C TYR A 67 -12.37 -1.27 12.48
N LEU A 68 -11.35 -0.90 13.26
CA LEU A 68 -10.95 0.50 13.51
C LEU A 68 -12.10 1.38 14.09
N THR A 69 -13.00 0.78 14.87
CA THR A 69 -14.15 1.46 15.48
C THR A 69 -14.04 1.54 17.01
N PRO A 70 -14.87 2.37 17.68
CA PRO A 70 -15.01 2.29 19.14
C PRO A 70 -15.49 0.90 19.60
N PRO A 71 -15.06 0.41 20.78
CA PRO A 71 -15.59 -0.83 21.36
C PRO A 71 -17.10 -0.78 21.62
N ASP A 72 -17.76 -1.93 21.56
CA ASP A 72 -19.17 -2.11 21.92
C ASP A 72 -19.30 -2.58 23.38
N PRO A 73 -19.84 -1.76 24.31
CA PRO A 73 -20.02 -2.14 25.72
C PRO A 73 -20.95 -3.33 25.95
N GLY A 74 -21.78 -3.69 24.97
CA GLY A 74 -22.67 -4.85 25.03
C GLY A 74 -21.98 -6.19 24.74
N LEU A 75 -20.74 -6.17 24.26
CA LEU A 75 -19.99 -7.36 23.86
C LEU A 75 -18.84 -7.69 24.83
N PRO A 76 -18.47 -8.97 25.00
CA PRO A 76 -17.30 -9.33 25.80
C PRO A 76 -16.00 -8.74 25.24
N GLY A 77 -15.00 -8.50 26.10
CA GLY A 77 -13.69 -7.99 25.68
C GLY A 77 -12.93 -8.88 24.70
N SER A 78 -13.24 -10.19 24.67
CA SER A 78 -12.65 -11.15 23.73
C SER A 78 -13.34 -11.17 22.35
N HIS A 79 -14.49 -10.49 22.20
CA HIS A 79 -15.20 -10.41 20.92
C HIS A 79 -14.36 -9.60 19.90
N PRO A 80 -14.36 -9.92 18.58
CA PRO A 80 -13.56 -9.19 17.59
C PRO A 80 -13.77 -7.66 17.57
N PHE A 81 -14.99 -7.18 17.84
CA PHE A 81 -15.29 -5.75 18.00
C PHE A 81 -14.57 -5.08 19.18
N ASN A 82 -14.16 -5.84 20.19
CA ASN A 82 -13.58 -5.30 21.42
C ASN A 82 -12.13 -5.71 21.62
N ARG A 83 -11.71 -6.85 21.04
CA ARG A 83 -10.34 -7.35 21.13
C ARG A 83 -9.39 -6.36 20.48
N GLN A 84 -8.48 -5.83 21.30
CA GLN A 84 -7.47 -4.89 20.84
C GLN A 84 -6.23 -5.62 20.31
N VAL A 85 -5.67 -5.09 19.23
CA VAL A 85 -4.35 -5.43 18.68
C VAL A 85 -3.51 -4.15 18.67
N ALA A 86 -2.18 -4.29 18.75
CA ALA A 86 -1.28 -3.16 18.68
C ALA A 86 -0.86 -2.87 17.24
N SER A 87 -0.65 -1.59 16.95
CA SER A 87 -0.08 -1.12 15.70
C SER A 87 0.90 0.00 15.99
N SER A 88 2.05 -0.05 15.34
CA SER A 88 3.05 1.00 15.34
C SER A 88 3.61 1.20 13.93
N LYS A 89 3.36 2.38 13.37
CA LYS A 89 3.78 2.75 12.02
C LYS A 89 4.56 4.05 12.05
N GLY A 90 5.71 4.07 11.38
CA GLY A 90 6.42 5.30 11.02
C GLY A 90 6.13 5.62 9.57
N LEU A 91 5.87 6.88 9.24
CA LEU A 91 5.74 7.30 7.84
C LEU A 91 6.30 8.68 7.57
N LEU A 92 6.73 8.88 6.32
CA LEU A 92 6.80 10.20 5.69
C LEU A 92 5.50 10.40 4.91
N ALA A 93 4.88 11.56 5.09
CA ALA A 93 3.66 11.96 4.39
C ALA A 93 3.97 12.40 2.95
N ASP A 94 2.93 12.61 2.14
CA ASP A 94 3.07 12.92 0.72
C ASP A 94 3.95 14.17 0.49
N ASP A 95 3.73 15.26 1.23
CA ASP A 95 4.47 16.52 1.11
C ASP A 95 5.99 16.37 1.35
N GLN A 96 6.40 15.33 2.09
CA GLN A 96 7.80 14.99 2.32
C GLN A 96 8.43 14.17 1.19
N ILE A 97 7.64 13.65 0.24
CA ILE A 97 8.11 12.91 -0.93
C ILE A 97 8.62 13.88 -2.00
N PRO A 98 9.90 13.77 -2.45
CA PRO A 98 10.46 14.67 -3.45
C PRO A 98 9.65 14.74 -4.73
N ALA A 99 9.52 15.94 -5.31
CA ALA A 99 8.72 16.16 -6.53
C ALA A 99 9.15 15.27 -7.72
N GLY A 100 10.44 14.99 -7.85
CA GLY A 100 11.01 14.10 -8.88
C GLY A 100 11.11 12.63 -8.45
N SER A 101 10.38 12.20 -7.42
CA SER A 101 10.40 10.81 -6.97
C SER A 101 9.71 9.89 -8.00
N PRO A 102 10.28 8.72 -8.31
CA PRO A 102 9.60 7.68 -9.09
C PRO A 102 8.19 7.34 -8.56
N LEU A 103 7.98 7.41 -7.24
CA LEU A 103 6.67 7.20 -6.62
C LEU A 103 5.62 8.19 -7.16
N ARG A 104 5.98 9.48 -7.27
CA ARG A 104 5.07 10.52 -7.77
C ARG A 104 4.78 10.36 -9.25
N GLU A 105 5.80 10.02 -10.04
CA GLU A 105 5.63 9.80 -11.47
C GLU A 105 4.71 8.59 -11.75
N VAL A 106 4.84 7.50 -11.00
CA VAL A 106 3.94 6.35 -11.14
C VAL A 106 2.54 6.66 -10.62
N TYR A 107 2.42 7.32 -9.46
CA TYR A 107 1.12 7.72 -8.90
C TYR A 107 0.33 8.62 -9.86
N GLY A 108 1.03 9.55 -10.54
CA GLY A 108 0.45 10.45 -11.54
C GLY A 108 0.27 9.83 -12.93
N ASP A 109 0.73 8.60 -13.16
CA ASP A 109 0.69 7.98 -14.49
C ASP A 109 -0.73 7.54 -14.87
N GLY A 110 -1.21 8.05 -16.01
CA GLY A 110 -2.57 7.77 -16.50
C GLY A 110 -2.78 6.31 -16.91
N SER A 111 -1.75 5.62 -17.41
CA SER A 111 -1.84 4.21 -17.79
C SER A 111 -1.90 3.32 -16.54
N PHE A 112 -1.12 3.62 -15.50
CA PHE A 112 -1.20 2.95 -14.21
C PHE A 112 -2.57 3.12 -13.56
N ARG A 113 -3.09 4.36 -13.52
CA ARG A 113 -4.44 4.60 -13.01
C ARG A 113 -5.51 3.85 -13.81
N SER A 114 -5.42 3.84 -15.14
CA SER A 114 -6.34 3.09 -16.01
C SER A 114 -6.26 1.58 -15.77
N PHE A 115 -5.06 1.06 -15.56
CA PHE A 115 -4.83 -0.34 -15.18
C PHE A 115 -5.52 -0.66 -13.85
N LEU A 116 -5.33 0.17 -12.81
CA LEU A 116 -5.99 -0.01 -11.52
C LEU A 116 -7.51 0.02 -11.63
N CYS A 117 -8.10 0.98 -12.38
CA CYS A 117 -9.54 1.00 -12.65
C CYS A 117 -10.03 -0.32 -13.26
N SER A 118 -9.29 -0.86 -14.22
CA SER A 118 -9.64 -2.13 -14.88
C SER A 118 -9.54 -3.33 -13.94
N VAL A 119 -8.48 -3.41 -13.13
CA VAL A 119 -8.26 -4.53 -12.21
C VAL A 119 -9.27 -4.50 -11.07
N LEU A 120 -9.57 -3.31 -10.54
CA LEU A 120 -10.52 -3.10 -9.44
C LEU A 120 -11.98 -3.02 -9.91
N SER A 121 -12.25 -3.18 -11.21
CA SER A 121 -13.59 -3.04 -11.81
C SER A 121 -14.30 -1.75 -11.39
N THR A 122 -13.56 -0.64 -11.34
CA THR A 122 -14.03 0.68 -10.90
C THR A 122 -13.95 1.68 -12.04
N GLU A 123 -14.95 2.54 -12.18
CA GLU A 123 -15.03 3.52 -13.27
C GLU A 123 -13.89 4.55 -13.22
N ALA A 124 -13.62 5.09 -12.04
CA ALA A 124 -12.59 6.11 -11.84
C ALA A 124 -11.93 6.00 -10.47
N ILE A 125 -10.64 6.29 -10.42
CA ILE A 125 -9.86 6.47 -9.19
C ILE A 125 -9.40 7.92 -9.17
N HIS A 126 -9.60 8.57 -8.03
CA HIS A 126 -9.24 9.97 -7.81
C HIS A 126 -8.14 10.07 -6.75
N PRO A 127 -7.25 11.08 -6.84
CA PRO A 127 -6.35 11.40 -5.74
C PRO A 127 -7.14 11.68 -4.45
N TYR A 128 -6.48 11.49 -3.30
CA TYR A 128 -7.04 11.92 -2.02
C TYR A 128 -7.19 13.45 -2.00
N ASP A 129 -8.25 13.93 -1.36
CA ASP A 129 -8.47 15.37 -1.10
C ASP A 129 -7.56 15.89 0.02
N ASP A 130 -6.99 14.98 0.82
CA ASP A 130 -5.94 15.28 1.79
C ASP A 130 -4.56 15.26 1.12
N ASP A 131 -3.95 16.45 1.06
CA ASP A 131 -2.64 16.70 0.49
C ASP A 131 -1.49 15.90 1.15
N LEU A 132 -1.71 15.30 2.33
CA LEU A 132 -0.70 14.51 3.05
C LEU A 132 -0.81 13.01 2.83
N SER A 133 -1.97 12.51 2.36
CA SER A 133 -2.31 11.08 2.44
C SER A 133 -2.11 10.31 1.12
N SER A 134 -1.77 10.98 0.03
CA SER A 134 -1.73 10.36 -1.30
C SER A 134 -0.64 9.29 -1.46
N ILE A 135 0.60 9.62 -1.09
CA ILE A 135 1.74 8.69 -1.06
C ILE A 135 2.31 8.68 0.35
N ASN A 136 2.33 7.50 1.00
CA ASN A 136 2.94 7.33 2.31
C ASN A 136 4.14 6.39 2.19
N LEU A 137 5.32 6.84 2.65
CA LEU A 137 6.50 5.99 2.74
C LEU A 137 6.63 5.45 4.16
N HIS A 138 6.38 4.16 4.33
CA HIS A 138 6.37 3.52 5.65
C HIS A 138 7.74 2.97 6.05
N PHE A 139 8.08 3.18 7.32
CA PHE A 139 9.20 2.53 8.00
C PHE A 139 8.66 1.46 8.96
N ALA A 140 9.20 0.24 8.82
CA ALA A 140 8.87 -0.91 9.64
C ALA A 140 10.14 -1.43 10.32
N ALA A 141 10.65 -0.65 11.28
CA ALA A 141 11.83 -1.00 12.08
C ALA A 141 11.58 -2.24 12.97
N ASP A 142 12.64 -2.75 13.58
CA ASP A 142 12.55 -3.88 14.50
C ASP A 142 11.55 -3.62 15.65
N GLY A 143 10.76 -4.64 15.97
CA GLY A 143 9.67 -4.57 16.95
C GLY A 143 8.45 -3.72 16.54
N ARG A 144 8.37 -3.26 15.29
CA ARG A 144 7.17 -2.60 14.76
C ARG A 144 6.22 -3.61 14.14
N GLU A 145 4.93 -3.32 14.20
CA GLU A 145 3.87 -4.17 13.64
C GLU A 145 2.68 -3.33 13.19
N LEU A 146 1.96 -3.82 12.19
CA LEU A 146 0.65 -3.31 11.82
C LEU A 146 -0.35 -4.43 12.07
N GLY A 147 -1.05 -4.36 13.21
CA GLY A 147 -1.95 -5.40 13.67
C GLY A 147 -3.13 -5.61 12.72
N TRP A 148 -3.75 -6.80 12.81
CA TRP A 148 -4.90 -7.18 11.98
C TRP A 148 -6.00 -6.12 11.96
N HIS A 149 -6.41 -5.71 10.76
CA HIS A 149 -7.53 -4.80 10.55
C HIS A 149 -8.11 -4.94 9.14
N PHE A 150 -9.33 -4.44 8.97
CA PHE A 150 -9.87 -4.02 7.68
C PHE A 150 -9.52 -2.56 7.45
N ASP A 151 -9.08 -2.24 6.24
CA ASP A 151 -8.86 -0.85 5.85
C ASP A 151 -10.19 -0.10 5.71
N ASN A 152 -10.15 1.20 6.02
CA ASN A 152 -11.28 2.10 5.76
C ASN A 152 -11.38 2.49 4.26
N SER A 153 -10.35 2.19 3.47
CA SER A 153 -10.31 2.40 2.03
C SER A 153 -10.85 1.19 1.26
N SER A 154 -11.49 1.43 0.12
CA SER A 154 -12.02 0.36 -0.75
C SER A 154 -10.93 -0.54 -1.34
N PHE A 155 -9.69 -0.06 -1.41
CA PHE A 155 -8.51 -0.83 -1.80
C PHE A 155 -7.24 -0.12 -1.29
N ALA A 156 -6.12 -0.85 -1.28
CA ALA A 156 -4.80 -0.31 -1.01
C ALA A 156 -3.80 -0.83 -2.04
N VAL A 157 -2.78 -0.03 -2.35
CA VAL A 157 -1.64 -0.43 -3.17
C VAL A 157 -0.39 -0.20 -2.36
N THR A 158 0.38 -1.26 -2.13
CA THR A 158 1.65 -1.21 -1.38
C THR A 158 2.80 -1.64 -2.28
N MET A 159 3.90 -0.89 -2.23
CA MET A 159 5.15 -1.25 -2.87
C MET A 159 6.21 -1.56 -1.81
N LEU A 160 6.73 -2.78 -1.84
CA LEU A 160 7.90 -3.16 -1.04
C LEU A 160 9.16 -2.56 -1.68
N LEU A 161 9.76 -1.58 -1.00
CA LEU A 161 11.01 -0.93 -1.45
C LEU A 161 12.25 -1.67 -0.95
N GLN A 162 12.19 -2.16 0.28
CA GLN A 162 13.29 -2.89 0.92
C GLN A 162 12.72 -4.00 1.80
N ALA A 163 13.05 -5.25 1.47
CA ALA A 163 12.64 -6.40 2.27
C ALA A 163 13.39 -6.44 3.61
N PRO A 164 12.75 -6.84 4.72
CA PRO A 164 13.44 -7.10 5.98
C PRO A 164 14.29 -8.37 5.88
N VAL A 165 15.26 -8.49 6.79
CA VAL A 165 16.06 -9.73 6.92
C VAL A 165 15.21 -10.88 7.47
N ALA A 166 14.26 -10.57 8.37
CA ALA A 166 13.32 -11.52 8.96
C ALA A 166 12.06 -10.80 9.44
N GLY A 167 10.93 -11.52 9.53
CA GLY A 167 9.64 -10.95 9.94
C GLY A 167 9.04 -10.04 8.86
N GLY A 168 8.11 -9.15 9.27
CA GLY A 168 7.46 -8.20 8.35
C GLY A 168 6.63 -8.88 7.25
N HIS A 169 6.11 -10.07 7.52
CA HIS A 169 5.28 -10.80 6.57
C HIS A 169 3.94 -10.09 6.41
N PHE A 170 3.50 -9.93 5.17
CA PHE A 170 2.13 -9.55 4.88
C PHE A 170 1.24 -10.79 5.03
N GLU A 171 0.29 -10.73 5.96
CA GLU A 171 -0.68 -11.78 6.22
C GLU A 171 -2.08 -11.26 5.91
N TYR A 172 -2.92 -12.11 5.33
CA TYR A 172 -4.30 -11.76 5.02
C TYR A 172 -5.19 -13.00 5.02
N VAL A 173 -6.49 -12.80 5.16
CA VAL A 173 -7.52 -13.84 5.01
C VAL A 173 -8.46 -13.38 3.90
N PRO A 174 -8.58 -14.12 2.79
CA PRO A 174 -9.54 -13.77 1.75
C PRO A 174 -10.98 -14.12 2.17
N ALA A 175 -11.96 -13.42 1.58
CA ALA A 175 -13.38 -13.71 1.69
C ALA A 175 -13.93 -13.80 3.13
N VAL A 176 -13.62 -12.78 3.95
CA VAL A 176 -14.11 -12.62 5.33
C VAL A 176 -15.47 -11.94 5.38
#